data_AF-A0ABC8ALB2-F1
#
_entry.id   AF-A0ABC8ALB2-F1
#
_cell.length_a   1.000
_cell.length_b   1.000
_cell.length_c   1.000
_cell.angle_alpha   90.00
_cell.angle_beta   90.00
_cell.angle_gamma   90.00
#
_symmetry.space_group_name_H-M   'P 1'
#
loop_
_entity.id
_entity.type
_entity.pdbx_description
1 polymer ?
#
loop_
_entity_poly.entity_id
_entity_poly.type
_entity_poly.pdbx_seq_one_letter_code
_entity_poly.pdbx_strand_id
1 'polypeptide(L)'
;MSKGQLAVFIRSRRDALGMTQAQLAGSTGWSKSAIEKVEAGTLTPSLEFAGALFDALGIPYIYRERIVAALYPGALDRVLGPSPALPDADALADLEDLPYPAAYLALPEGDVLGVNAAWAAAFPGLRARSNLLGYLFTDPEAERMLVDWEQVAHGFTYGLRMMGPLSVPETVLNEIIERCRVHPEFERMYATDPDGPATLRPILRVADPGTGVVRNLHIKIDKPHLPHSSWVTYRLVPVRAEAATSTRPDSADRR
;
A
#
# COMPACT_ATOMS: atom_id res chain seq x y z
N MET A 1 -10.03 15.15 12.97
CA MET A 1 -10.70 14.00 12.31
C MET A 1 -12.11 13.88 12.85
N SER A 2 -13.09 13.64 11.99
CA SER A 2 -14.47 13.40 12.45
C SER A 2 -14.68 11.90 12.66
N LYS A 3 -15.37 11.51 13.73
CA LYS A 3 -15.81 10.12 13.95
C LYS A 3 -16.60 9.56 12.76
N GLY A 4 -17.12 10.44 11.89
CA GLY A 4 -17.85 10.09 10.67
C GLY A 4 -17.00 9.39 9.61
N GLN A 5 -15.71 9.70 9.47
CA GLN A 5 -14.88 9.09 8.42
C GLN A 5 -14.65 7.59 8.65
N LEU A 6 -14.38 7.19 9.91
CA LEU A 6 -14.32 5.77 10.30
C LEU A 6 -15.66 5.07 10.08
N ALA A 7 -16.73 5.70 10.53
CA ALA A 7 -18.06 5.15 10.45
C ALA A 7 -18.44 4.81 9.00
N VAL A 8 -18.12 5.73 8.08
CA VAL A 8 -18.27 5.54 6.63
C VAL A 8 -17.39 4.39 6.14
N PHE A 9 -16.11 4.36 6.52
CA PHE A 9 -15.20 3.29 6.11
C PHE A 9 -15.67 1.88 6.51
N ILE A 10 -16.00 1.69 7.80
CA ILE A 10 -16.47 0.41 8.33
C ILE A 10 -17.74 -0.05 7.61
N ARG A 11 -18.69 0.87 7.42
CA ARG A 11 -19.93 0.61 6.69
C ARG A 11 -19.64 0.20 5.24
N SER A 12 -18.85 0.99 4.51
CA SER A 12 -18.51 0.72 3.11
C SER A 12 -17.85 -0.64 2.94
N ARG A 13 -16.99 -1.07 3.88
CA ARG A 13 -16.38 -2.41 3.84
C ARG A 13 -17.33 -3.54 4.19
N ARG A 14 -18.17 -3.33 5.19
CA ARG A 14 -19.21 -4.29 5.50
C ARG A 14 -20.13 -4.51 4.29
N ASP A 15 -20.55 -3.43 3.63
CA ASP A 15 -21.41 -3.48 2.44
C ASP A 15 -20.70 -4.15 1.25
N ALA A 16 -19.42 -3.83 1.00
CA ALA A 16 -18.63 -4.48 -0.06
C ALA A 16 -18.46 -6.00 0.14
N LEU A 17 -18.44 -6.46 1.39
CA LEU A 17 -18.41 -7.88 1.74
C LEU A 17 -19.80 -8.54 1.75
N GLY A 18 -20.87 -7.80 1.44
CA GLY A 18 -22.24 -8.30 1.51
C GLY A 18 -22.69 -8.70 2.92
N MET A 19 -22.04 -8.16 3.95
CA MET A 19 -22.33 -8.51 5.35
C MET A 19 -23.42 -7.60 5.93
N THR A 20 -24.33 -8.19 6.70
CA THR A 20 -25.24 -7.42 7.56
C THR A 20 -24.52 -6.99 8.85
N GLN A 21 -25.03 -5.96 9.54
CA GLN A 21 -24.50 -5.56 10.85
C GLN A 21 -24.58 -6.69 11.89
N ALA A 22 -25.58 -7.57 11.78
CA ALA A 22 -25.73 -8.73 12.66
C ALA A 22 -24.67 -9.80 12.39
N GLN A 23 -24.32 -10.04 11.12
CA GLN A 23 -23.21 -10.94 10.77
C GLN A 23 -21.87 -10.38 11.24
N LEU A 24 -21.62 -9.07 11.06
CA LEU A 24 -20.40 -8.42 11.56
C LEU A 24 -20.31 -8.47 13.09
N ALA A 25 -21.42 -8.27 13.80
CA ALA A 25 -21.49 -8.46 15.24
C ALA A 25 -21.12 -9.89 15.64
N GLY A 26 -21.70 -10.88 14.96
CA GLY A 26 -21.39 -12.30 15.16
C GLY A 26 -19.91 -12.65 14.94
N SER A 27 -19.29 -12.11 13.88
CA SER A 27 -17.87 -12.38 13.57
C SER A 27 -16.89 -11.67 14.51
N THR A 28 -17.29 -10.55 15.11
CA THR A 28 -16.43 -9.76 16.00
C THR A 28 -16.60 -10.11 17.47
N GLY A 29 -17.67 -10.82 17.83
CA GLY A 29 -18.03 -11.11 19.23
C GLY A 29 -18.66 -9.91 19.96
N TRP A 30 -18.93 -8.80 19.26
CA TRP A 30 -19.54 -7.60 19.83
C TRP A 30 -21.04 -7.54 19.52
N SER A 31 -21.79 -6.76 20.30
CA SER A 31 -23.24 -6.60 20.08
C SER A 31 -23.55 -5.86 18.77
N LYS A 32 -24.68 -6.18 18.12
CA LYS A 32 -25.18 -5.43 16.96
C LYS A 32 -25.31 -3.93 17.25
N SER A 33 -25.77 -3.57 18.46
CA SER A 33 -25.89 -2.16 18.88
C SER A 33 -24.52 -1.46 18.93
N ALA A 34 -23.45 -2.17 19.29
CA ALA A 34 -22.09 -1.61 19.23
C ALA A 34 -21.64 -1.34 17.79
N ILE A 35 -21.88 -2.28 16.87
CA ILE A 35 -21.63 -2.10 15.43
C ILE A 35 -22.40 -0.87 14.90
N GLU A 36 -23.70 -0.78 15.19
CA GLU A 36 -24.55 0.35 14.78
C GLU A 36 -23.99 1.69 15.26
N LYS A 37 -23.54 1.77 16.52
CA LYS A 37 -22.97 3.00 17.08
C LYS A 37 -21.63 3.37 16.45
N VAL A 38 -20.79 2.39 16.11
CA VAL A 38 -19.54 2.61 15.36
C VAL A 38 -19.86 3.13 13.96
N GLU A 39 -20.76 2.48 13.24
CA GLU A 39 -21.18 2.91 11.89
C GLU A 39 -21.99 4.22 11.88
N ALA A 40 -22.50 4.67 13.02
CA ALA A 40 -23.08 5.99 13.20
C ALA A 40 -22.05 7.05 13.63
N GLY A 41 -20.80 6.67 13.92
CA GLY A 41 -19.77 7.56 14.44
C GLY A 41 -20.03 8.05 15.86
N THR A 42 -20.95 7.42 16.59
CA THR A 42 -21.29 7.77 17.98
C THR A 42 -20.45 7.02 19.00
N LEU A 43 -19.82 5.92 18.59
CA LEU A 43 -18.89 5.13 19.39
C LEU A 43 -17.53 5.04 18.69
N THR A 44 -16.48 5.45 19.41
CA THR A 44 -15.10 5.12 19.02
C THR A 44 -14.80 3.74 19.62
N PRO A 45 -14.42 2.72 18.80
CA PRO A 45 -14.12 1.39 19.31
C PRO A 45 -12.93 1.41 20.27
N SER A 46 -12.80 0.42 21.15
CA SER A 46 -11.55 0.13 21.87
C SER A 46 -10.52 -0.51 20.93
N LEU A 47 -9.25 -0.62 21.32
CA LEU A 47 -8.24 -1.31 20.49
C LEU A 47 -8.59 -2.78 20.24
N GLU A 48 -9.14 -3.46 21.25
CA GLU A 48 -9.64 -4.83 21.12
C GLU A 48 -10.78 -4.92 20.10
N PHE A 49 -11.75 -4.01 20.18
CA PHE A 49 -12.86 -3.96 19.24
C PHE A 49 -12.39 -3.59 17.82
N ALA A 50 -11.47 -2.63 17.69
CA ALA A 50 -10.87 -2.27 16.42
C ALA A 50 -10.13 -3.45 15.78
N GLY A 51 -9.37 -4.23 16.57
CA GLY A 51 -8.72 -5.45 16.11
C GLY A 51 -9.71 -6.47 15.55
N ALA A 52 -10.79 -6.74 16.30
CA ALA A 52 -11.85 -7.64 15.84
C ALA A 52 -12.53 -7.16 14.55
N LEU A 53 -12.78 -5.85 14.42
CA LEU A 53 -13.31 -5.26 13.19
C LEU A 53 -12.34 -5.42 12.02
N PHE A 54 -11.03 -5.23 12.22
CA PHE A 54 -10.03 -5.39 11.17
C PHE A 54 -9.95 -6.82 10.66
N ASP A 55 -10.05 -7.80 11.55
CA ASP A 55 -10.05 -9.21 11.16
C ASP A 55 -11.33 -9.56 10.40
N ALA A 56 -12.49 -9.18 10.93
CA ALA A 56 -13.79 -9.47 10.32
C ALA A 56 -13.99 -8.80 8.94
N LEU A 57 -13.44 -7.60 8.75
CA LEU A 57 -13.54 -6.84 7.49
C LEU A 57 -12.38 -7.10 6.53
N GLY A 58 -11.46 -8.00 6.89
CA GLY A 58 -10.31 -8.36 6.06
C GLY A 58 -9.37 -7.19 5.79
N ILE A 59 -9.18 -6.29 6.77
CA ILE A 59 -8.31 -5.12 6.62
C ILE A 59 -6.84 -5.55 6.65
N PRO A 60 -6.07 -5.32 5.56
CA PRO A 60 -4.67 -5.70 5.46
C PRO A 60 -3.80 -5.07 6.56
N TYR A 61 -2.82 -5.83 7.05
CA TYR A 61 -1.90 -5.41 8.13
C TYR A 61 -1.24 -4.05 7.86
N ILE A 62 -0.77 -3.83 6.62
CA ILE A 62 -0.09 -2.60 6.19
C ILE A 62 -0.89 -1.33 6.45
N TYR A 63 -2.22 -1.43 6.55
CA TYR A 63 -3.09 -0.28 6.80
C TYR A 63 -3.48 -0.11 8.27
N ARG A 64 -3.35 -1.15 9.10
CA ARG A 64 -3.88 -1.15 10.48
C ARG A 64 -3.23 -0.08 11.35
N GLU A 65 -1.90 0.09 11.29
CA GLU A 65 -1.20 1.12 12.05
C GLU A 65 -1.78 2.50 11.77
N ARG A 66 -1.99 2.81 10.47
CA ARG A 66 -2.54 4.10 10.05
C ARG A 66 -3.99 4.29 10.47
N ILE A 67 -4.83 3.24 10.41
CA ILE A 67 -6.20 3.33 10.95
C ILE A 67 -6.16 3.58 12.45
N VAL A 68 -5.29 2.90 13.20
CA VAL A 68 -5.16 3.13 14.65
C VAL A 68 -4.71 4.56 14.93
N ALA A 69 -3.74 5.09 14.18
CA ALA A 69 -3.33 6.49 14.28
C ALA A 69 -4.51 7.46 14.04
N ALA A 70 -5.37 7.12 13.06
CA ALA A 70 -6.57 7.87 12.74
C ALA A 70 -7.65 7.80 13.84
N LEU A 71 -7.80 6.62 14.47
CA LEU A 71 -8.77 6.39 15.54
C LEU A 71 -8.40 7.11 16.84
N TYR A 72 -7.10 7.17 17.14
CA TYR A 72 -6.59 7.69 18.39
C TYR A 72 -5.48 8.71 18.11
N PRO A 73 -5.85 9.96 17.75
CA PRO A 73 -4.88 11.01 17.43
C PRO A 73 -3.82 11.18 18.53
N GLY A 74 -2.54 11.11 18.16
CA GLY A 74 -1.41 11.26 19.08
C GLY A 74 -1.18 10.09 20.05
N ALA A 75 -2.01 9.03 20.00
CA ALA A 75 -1.80 7.87 20.86
C ALA A 75 -0.53 7.10 20.47
N LEU A 76 -0.30 6.88 19.17
CA LEU A 76 0.92 6.22 18.69
C LEU A 76 2.17 7.03 19.05
N ASP A 77 2.18 8.35 18.81
CA ASP A 77 3.33 9.19 19.19
C ASP A 77 3.61 9.16 20.70
N ARG A 78 2.56 9.07 21.53
CA ARG A 78 2.71 8.96 22.99
C ARG A 78 3.26 7.60 23.42
N VAL A 79 2.91 6.53 22.70
CA VAL A 79 3.30 5.15 23.04
C VAL A 79 4.65 4.77 22.44
N LEU A 80 4.92 5.17 21.20
CA LEU A 80 6.08 4.78 20.39
C LEU A 80 7.13 5.90 20.26
N GLY A 81 6.77 7.15 20.61
CA GLY A 81 7.56 8.33 20.33
C GLY A 81 7.19 8.99 18.99
N PRO A 82 7.52 10.28 18.80
CA PRO A 82 7.25 10.97 17.56
C PRO A 82 8.07 10.37 16.40
N SER A 83 7.48 10.35 15.22
CA SER A 83 8.15 9.90 14.00
C SER A 83 8.49 11.09 13.13
N PRO A 84 9.68 11.15 12.52
CA PRO A 84 9.94 12.12 11.48
C PRO A 84 8.92 11.98 10.34
N ALA A 85 8.58 13.10 9.72
CA ALA A 85 7.71 13.14 8.54
C ALA A 85 8.49 12.98 7.23
N LEU A 86 9.79 13.30 7.24
CA LEU A 86 10.67 13.26 6.08
C LEU A 86 11.97 12.51 6.42
N PRO A 87 12.56 11.78 5.45
CA PRO A 87 13.88 11.18 5.62
C PRO A 87 14.94 12.27 5.73
N ASP A 88 15.92 12.05 6.60
CA ASP A 88 17.11 12.89 6.73
C ASP A 88 18.21 12.45 5.75
N ALA A 89 19.36 13.11 5.82
CA ALA A 89 20.49 12.83 4.91
C ALA A 89 21.02 11.40 5.08
N ASP A 90 21.06 10.87 6.31
CA ASP A 90 21.57 9.54 6.60
C ASP A 90 20.63 8.46 6.05
N ALA A 91 19.31 8.63 6.22
CA ALA A 91 18.31 7.76 5.61
C ALA A 91 18.41 7.76 4.07
N LEU A 92 18.59 8.94 3.46
CA LEU A 92 18.75 9.02 2.00
C LEU A 92 20.04 8.36 1.51
N ALA A 93 21.13 8.43 2.30
CA ALA A 93 22.38 7.72 1.99
C ALA A 93 22.22 6.20 2.08
N ASP A 94 21.57 5.69 3.13
CA ASP A 94 21.25 4.25 3.27
C ASP A 94 20.39 3.74 2.11
N LEU A 95 19.39 4.53 1.69
CA LEU A 95 18.56 4.22 0.54
C LEU A 95 19.40 4.09 -0.75
N GLU A 96 20.37 4.99 -0.95
CA GLU A 96 21.23 5.02 -2.12
C GLU A 96 22.15 3.79 -2.22
N ASP A 97 22.58 3.24 -1.08
CA ASP A 97 23.43 2.05 -1.01
C ASP A 97 22.72 0.74 -1.40
N LEU A 98 21.39 0.75 -1.56
CA LEU A 98 20.64 -0.43 -2.00
C LEU A 98 20.88 -0.74 -3.49
N PRO A 99 21.29 -1.96 -3.86
CA PRO A 99 21.70 -2.30 -5.23
C PRO A 99 20.53 -2.56 -6.20
N TYR A 100 19.31 -2.23 -5.81
CA TYR A 100 18.08 -2.46 -6.56
C TYR A 100 17.11 -1.30 -6.36
N PRO A 101 16.10 -1.12 -7.25
CA PRO A 101 15.17 0.00 -7.14
C PRO A 101 14.52 0.07 -5.76
N ALA A 102 14.69 1.20 -5.09
CA ALA A 102 14.13 1.45 -3.78
C ALA A 102 13.66 2.90 -3.64
N ALA A 103 12.56 3.09 -2.91
CA ALA A 103 12.00 4.39 -2.60
C ALA A 103 11.46 4.43 -1.17
N TYR A 104 11.46 5.62 -0.58
CA TYR A 104 10.64 5.93 0.59
C TYR A 104 9.28 6.44 0.14
N LEU A 105 8.21 5.75 0.57
CA LEU A 105 6.83 6.08 0.21
C LEU A 105 6.00 6.39 1.45
N ALA A 106 5.25 7.49 1.40
CA ALA A 106 4.17 7.74 2.35
C ALA A 106 2.88 7.10 1.83
N LEU A 107 2.29 6.19 2.62
CA LEU A 107 1.06 5.48 2.28
C LEU A 107 -0.07 5.89 3.24
N PRO A 108 -1.31 6.04 2.71
CA PRO A 108 -1.78 5.65 1.37
C PRO A 108 -1.65 6.72 0.27
N GLU A 109 -1.29 7.97 0.59
CA GLU A 109 -1.29 9.12 -0.33
C GLU A 109 -0.34 8.94 -1.52
N GLY A 110 0.68 8.09 -1.40
CA GLY A 110 1.59 7.74 -2.49
C GLY A 110 2.72 8.75 -2.70
N ASP A 111 2.97 9.63 -1.72
CA ASP A 111 4.06 10.60 -1.85
C ASP A 111 5.42 9.90 -1.82
N VAL A 112 6.27 10.28 -2.76
CA VAL A 112 7.63 9.76 -2.90
C VAL A 112 8.57 10.68 -2.13
N LEU A 113 9.09 10.21 -1.00
CA LEU A 113 9.93 11.03 -0.11
C LEU A 113 11.42 10.95 -0.46
N GLY A 114 11.85 9.84 -1.05
CA GLY A 114 13.22 9.58 -1.46
C GLY A 114 13.27 8.42 -2.44
N VAL A 115 14.25 8.43 -3.34
CA VAL A 115 14.49 7.36 -4.32
C VAL A 115 16.00 7.16 -4.46
N ASN A 116 16.45 5.94 -4.74
CA ASN A 116 17.84 5.71 -5.12
C ASN A 116 18.07 5.79 -6.64
N ALA A 117 19.33 5.79 -7.05
CA ALA A 117 19.70 5.78 -8.48
C ALA A 117 19.06 4.63 -9.26
N ALA A 118 18.98 3.43 -8.69
CA ALA A 118 18.36 2.27 -9.34
C ALA A 118 16.86 2.48 -9.61
N TRP A 119 16.15 3.13 -8.68
CA TRP A 119 14.76 3.53 -8.87
C TRP A 119 14.61 4.58 -9.94
N ALA A 120 15.44 5.63 -9.92
CA ALA A 120 15.40 6.69 -10.91
C ALA A 120 15.68 6.16 -12.34
N ALA A 121 16.53 5.13 -12.46
CA ALA A 121 16.79 4.44 -13.72
C ALA A 121 15.63 3.54 -14.16
N ALA A 122 14.95 2.87 -13.23
CA ALA A 122 13.82 1.99 -13.53
C ALA A 122 12.52 2.76 -13.85
N PHE A 123 12.31 3.92 -13.21
CA PHE A 123 11.11 4.75 -13.34
C PHE A 123 11.46 6.23 -13.56
N PRO A 124 11.95 6.61 -14.77
CA PRO A 124 12.12 8.01 -15.13
C PRO A 124 10.83 8.80 -14.89
N GLY A 125 10.95 9.95 -14.22
CA GLY A 125 9.80 10.80 -13.86
C GLY A 125 9.29 10.59 -12.43
N LEU A 126 9.43 9.39 -11.88
CA LEU A 126 8.99 9.07 -10.52
C LEU A 126 10.08 9.36 -9.48
N ARG A 127 10.21 10.62 -9.07
CA ARG A 127 11.29 11.13 -8.22
C ARG A 127 10.80 11.57 -6.84
N ALA A 128 11.73 11.88 -5.93
CA ALA A 128 11.38 12.52 -4.67
C ALA A 128 10.52 13.80 -4.89
N ARG A 129 9.55 14.03 -4.00
CA ARG A 129 8.48 15.03 -4.09
C ARG A 129 7.47 14.83 -5.23
N SER A 130 7.53 13.70 -5.94
CA SER A 130 6.47 13.27 -6.86
C SER A 130 5.41 12.47 -6.08
N ASN A 131 4.33 12.12 -6.78
CA ASN A 131 3.28 11.27 -6.23
C ASN A 131 3.10 10.03 -7.12
N LEU A 132 3.18 8.84 -6.52
CA LEU A 132 3.11 7.55 -7.20
C LEU A 132 1.77 7.34 -7.92
N LEU A 133 0.64 7.66 -7.27
CA LEU A 133 -0.68 7.57 -7.91
C LEU A 133 -0.77 8.51 -9.11
N GLY A 134 -0.29 9.75 -8.94
CA GLY A 134 -0.16 10.69 -10.04
C GLY A 134 0.65 10.11 -11.21
N TYR A 135 1.83 9.56 -10.95
CA TYR A 135 2.65 8.92 -11.98
C TYR A 135 1.92 7.77 -12.69
N LEU A 136 1.30 6.86 -11.93
CA LEU A 136 0.60 5.70 -12.47
C LEU A 136 -0.52 6.07 -13.46
N PHE A 137 -1.22 7.19 -13.24
CA PHE A 137 -2.38 7.58 -14.05
C PHE A 137 -2.13 8.75 -15.01
N THR A 138 -0.97 9.42 -14.93
CA THR A 138 -0.70 10.61 -15.78
C THR A 138 0.56 10.50 -16.62
N ASP A 139 1.51 9.63 -16.27
CA ASP A 139 2.72 9.44 -17.05
C ASP A 139 2.48 8.33 -18.09
N PRO A 140 2.57 8.62 -19.41
CA PRO A 140 2.34 7.61 -20.44
C PRO A 140 3.34 6.45 -20.39
N GLU A 141 4.49 6.65 -19.77
CA GLU A 141 5.51 5.61 -19.66
C GLU A 141 5.23 4.62 -18.51
N ALA A 142 4.31 4.94 -17.60
CA ALA A 142 3.98 4.09 -16.47
C ALA A 142 3.50 2.69 -16.92
N GLU A 143 2.58 2.63 -17.89
CA GLU A 143 2.09 1.36 -18.48
C GLU A 143 3.18 0.61 -19.25
N ARG A 144 4.10 1.34 -19.89
CA ARG A 144 5.20 0.73 -20.65
C ARG A 144 6.22 0.06 -19.73
N MET A 145 6.53 0.70 -18.61
CA MET A 145 7.52 0.22 -17.65
C MET A 145 6.94 -0.82 -16.69
N LEU A 146 5.69 -0.65 -16.25
CA LEU A 146 5.02 -1.60 -15.37
C LEU A 146 4.20 -2.57 -16.21
N VAL A 147 4.77 -3.73 -16.54
CA VAL A 147 4.07 -4.74 -17.35
C VAL A 147 2.78 -5.21 -16.67
N ASP A 148 2.76 -5.21 -15.33
CA ASP A 148 1.58 -5.48 -14.51
C ASP A 148 0.90 -4.18 -14.00
N TRP A 149 0.93 -3.11 -14.80
CA TRP A 149 0.43 -1.77 -14.42
C TRP A 149 -0.96 -1.81 -13.80
N GLU A 150 -1.91 -2.49 -14.45
CA GLU A 150 -3.30 -2.54 -14.00
C GLU A 150 -3.41 -3.01 -12.54
N GLN A 151 -2.63 -4.03 -12.17
CA GLN A 151 -2.62 -4.56 -10.82
C GLN A 151 -1.99 -3.60 -9.82
N VAL A 152 -0.90 -2.94 -10.19
CA VAL A 152 -0.22 -1.96 -9.34
C VAL A 152 -1.13 -0.75 -9.11
N ALA A 153 -1.66 -0.19 -10.20
CA ALA A 153 -2.57 0.95 -10.20
C ALA A 153 -3.83 0.65 -9.39
N HIS A 154 -4.44 -0.52 -9.57
CA HIS A 154 -5.62 -0.92 -8.83
C HIS A 154 -5.32 -1.16 -7.34
N GLY A 155 -4.18 -1.77 -7.01
CA GLY A 155 -3.75 -1.98 -5.62
C GLY A 155 -3.52 -0.68 -4.84
N PHE A 156 -2.81 0.28 -5.43
CA PHE A 156 -2.60 1.60 -4.81
C PHE A 156 -3.90 2.41 -4.75
N THR A 157 -4.73 2.36 -5.79
CA THR A 157 -6.06 3.02 -5.81
C THR A 157 -6.99 2.44 -4.75
N TYR A 158 -6.98 1.12 -4.57
CA TYR A 158 -7.68 0.46 -3.48
C TYR A 158 -7.18 0.97 -2.12
N GLY A 159 -5.86 1.01 -1.92
CA GLY A 159 -5.26 1.59 -0.71
C GLY A 159 -5.72 3.02 -0.45
N LEU A 160 -5.74 3.88 -1.47
CA LEU A 160 -6.21 5.26 -1.39
C LEU A 160 -7.70 5.34 -1.04
N ARG A 161 -8.58 4.60 -1.72
CA ARG A 161 -10.02 4.58 -1.41
C ARG A 161 -10.28 4.14 0.03
N MET A 162 -9.53 3.14 0.47
CA MET A 162 -9.67 2.54 1.79
C MET A 162 -9.22 3.47 2.89
N MET A 163 -8.01 4.02 2.74
CA MET A 163 -7.32 4.70 3.82
C MET A 163 -7.33 6.21 3.71
N GLY A 164 -7.42 6.74 2.49
CA GLY A 164 -7.46 8.16 2.20
C GLY A 164 -8.47 8.91 3.08
N PRO A 165 -9.75 8.51 3.13
CA PRO A 165 -10.75 9.19 3.96
C PRO A 165 -10.44 9.17 5.46
N LEU A 166 -9.62 8.22 5.94
CA LEU A 166 -9.27 8.11 7.36
C LEU A 166 -8.00 8.86 7.73
N SER A 167 -7.03 8.92 6.82
CA SER A 167 -5.66 9.34 7.16
C SER A 167 -5.12 10.51 6.37
N VAL A 168 -5.81 10.94 5.31
CA VAL A 168 -5.36 12.01 4.42
C VAL A 168 -6.34 13.19 4.55
N PRO A 169 -5.86 14.44 4.64
CA PRO A 169 -6.74 15.61 4.59
C PRO A 169 -7.63 15.59 3.35
N GLU A 170 -8.91 15.94 3.50
CA GLU A 170 -9.90 15.87 2.41
C GLU A 170 -9.48 16.65 1.16
N THR A 171 -8.86 17.82 1.33
CA THR A 171 -8.35 18.63 0.22
C THR A 171 -7.27 17.89 -0.57
N VAL A 172 -6.30 17.29 0.12
CA VAL A 172 -5.21 16.53 -0.49
C VAL A 172 -5.73 15.27 -1.16
N LEU A 173 -6.66 14.55 -0.52
CA LEU A 173 -7.29 13.37 -1.09
C LEU A 173 -8.01 13.71 -2.40
N ASN A 174 -8.81 14.78 -2.41
CA ASN A 174 -9.52 15.22 -3.60
C ASN A 174 -8.55 15.65 -4.71
N GLU A 175 -7.47 16.36 -4.39
CA GLU A 175 -6.43 16.72 -5.37
C GLU A 175 -5.79 15.50 -6.03
N ILE A 176 -5.49 14.45 -5.26
CA ILE A 176 -4.94 13.19 -5.79
C ILE A 176 -5.97 12.52 -6.72
N ILE A 177 -7.23 12.42 -6.28
CA ILE A 177 -8.32 11.81 -7.04
C ILE A 177 -8.54 12.54 -8.37
N GLU A 178 -8.70 13.87 -8.34
CA GLU A 178 -8.92 14.66 -9.57
C GLU A 178 -7.75 14.54 -10.55
N ARG A 179 -6.51 14.48 -10.04
CA ARG A 179 -5.33 14.28 -10.89
C ARG A 179 -5.37 12.93 -11.60
N CYS A 180 -5.80 11.87 -10.93
CA CYS A 180 -5.81 10.52 -11.50
C CYS A 180 -7.00 10.28 -12.45
N ARG A 181 -8.10 11.04 -12.31
CA ARG A 181 -9.29 10.96 -13.18
C ARG A 181 -9.05 11.23 -14.67
N VAL A 182 -7.90 11.80 -15.02
CA VAL A 182 -7.53 11.97 -16.44
C VAL A 182 -7.36 10.62 -17.15
N HIS A 183 -7.12 9.54 -16.40
CA HIS A 183 -6.99 8.20 -16.94
C HIS A 183 -8.37 7.49 -17.01
N PRO A 184 -8.73 6.86 -18.15
CA PRO A 184 -10.05 6.24 -18.32
C PRO A 184 -10.33 5.11 -17.33
N GLU A 185 -9.30 4.36 -16.93
CA GLU A 185 -9.47 3.22 -16.01
C GLU A 185 -9.60 3.63 -14.52
N PHE A 186 -9.29 4.89 -14.17
CA PHE A 186 -9.21 5.29 -12.77
C PHE A 186 -10.55 5.12 -12.04
N GLU A 187 -11.65 5.58 -12.63
CA GLU A 187 -12.98 5.48 -12.01
C GLU A 187 -13.39 4.02 -11.76
N ARG A 188 -13.12 3.13 -12.72
CA ARG A 188 -13.38 1.69 -12.55
C ARG A 188 -12.56 1.12 -11.40
N MET A 189 -11.25 1.38 -11.37
CA MET A 189 -10.35 0.90 -10.32
C MET A 189 -10.72 1.47 -8.94
N TYR A 190 -11.11 2.74 -8.89
CA TYR A 190 -11.54 3.37 -7.65
C TYR A 190 -12.84 2.75 -7.14
N ALA A 191 -13.78 2.41 -8.01
CA ALA A 191 -15.07 1.83 -7.60
C ALA A 191 -15.00 0.32 -7.24
N THR A 192 -13.93 -0.39 -7.59
CA THR A 192 -13.86 -1.86 -7.48
C THR A 192 -12.72 -2.33 -6.58
N ASP A 193 -12.83 -3.54 -6.05
CA ASP A 193 -11.73 -4.22 -5.36
C ASP A 193 -10.80 -4.89 -6.40
N PRO A 194 -9.47 -4.95 -6.17
CA PRO A 194 -8.55 -5.65 -7.06
C PRO A 194 -8.78 -7.16 -7.04
N ASP A 195 -8.42 -7.84 -8.14
CA ASP A 195 -8.56 -9.29 -8.25
C ASP A 195 -7.65 -10.02 -7.26
N GLY A 196 -8.27 -10.77 -6.34
CA GLY A 196 -7.59 -11.52 -5.29
C GLY A 196 -7.56 -10.77 -3.95
N PRO A 197 -7.13 -11.44 -2.86
CA PRO A 197 -7.22 -10.88 -1.52
C PRO A 197 -6.20 -9.74 -1.33
N ALA A 198 -6.52 -8.51 -1.73
CA ALA A 198 -5.86 -7.24 -1.38
C ALA A 198 -4.32 -7.26 -1.33
N THR A 199 -3.68 -8.16 -2.07
CA THR A 199 -2.26 -8.48 -1.98
C THR A 199 -1.64 -8.02 -3.28
N LEU A 200 -0.79 -6.99 -3.19
CA LEU A 200 0.27 -6.82 -4.16
C LEU A 200 0.83 -8.22 -4.43
N ARG A 201 0.75 -8.70 -5.68
CA ARG A 201 1.43 -9.96 -5.98
C ARG A 201 2.88 -9.75 -5.59
N PRO A 202 3.51 -10.76 -4.97
CA PRO A 202 4.85 -10.58 -4.43
C PRO A 202 5.87 -10.26 -5.53
N ILE A 203 5.53 -10.50 -6.80
CA ILE A 203 6.39 -10.25 -7.96
C ILE A 203 5.75 -9.20 -8.86
N LEU A 204 6.52 -8.14 -9.15
CA LEU A 204 6.24 -7.12 -10.14
C LEU A 204 7.15 -7.31 -11.36
N ARG A 205 6.57 -7.26 -12.55
CA ARG A 205 7.32 -7.24 -13.81
C ARG A 205 7.58 -5.81 -14.26
N VAL A 206 8.85 -5.45 -14.38
CA VAL A 206 9.30 -4.12 -14.78
C VAL A 206 10.13 -4.20 -16.06
N ALA A 207 9.73 -3.47 -17.08
CA ALA A 207 10.50 -3.30 -18.31
C ALA A 207 11.53 -2.18 -18.14
N ASP A 208 12.78 -2.47 -18.50
CA ASP A 208 13.83 -1.46 -18.56
C ASP A 208 13.46 -0.36 -19.59
N PRO A 209 13.53 0.93 -19.25
CA PRO A 209 13.00 1.97 -20.11
C PRO A 209 13.77 2.13 -21.42
N GLY A 210 15.06 1.81 -21.46
CA GLY A 210 15.91 1.94 -22.65
C GLY A 210 15.93 0.71 -23.56
N THR A 211 15.87 -0.49 -22.96
CA THR A 211 16.04 -1.77 -23.68
C THR A 211 14.74 -2.57 -23.82
N GLY A 212 13.71 -2.27 -23.02
CA GLY A 212 12.47 -3.04 -22.95
C GLY A 212 12.61 -4.42 -22.29
N VAL A 213 13.79 -4.78 -21.79
CA VAL A 213 14.01 -6.07 -21.12
C VAL A 213 13.21 -6.12 -19.83
N VAL A 214 12.34 -7.12 -19.72
CA VAL A 214 11.47 -7.32 -18.55
C VAL A 214 12.20 -8.09 -17.45
N ARG A 215 12.13 -7.58 -16.23
CA ARG A 215 12.68 -8.20 -15.01
C ARG A 215 11.57 -8.51 -14.02
N ASN A 216 11.68 -9.65 -13.36
CA ASN A 216 10.82 -10.02 -12.24
C ASN A 216 11.45 -9.54 -10.93
N LEU A 217 10.72 -8.72 -10.19
CA LEU A 217 11.20 -8.11 -8.95
C LEU A 217 10.23 -8.42 -7.81
N HIS A 218 10.75 -8.92 -6.68
CA HIS A 218 9.97 -9.06 -5.47
C HIS A 218 9.66 -7.69 -4.85
N ILE A 219 8.39 -7.41 -4.62
CA ILE A 219 7.98 -6.26 -3.80
C ILE A 219 8.29 -6.59 -2.33
N LYS A 220 9.10 -5.76 -1.70
CA LYS A 220 9.28 -5.75 -0.24
C LYS A 220 8.92 -4.39 0.31
N ILE A 221 8.05 -4.40 1.31
CA ILE A 221 7.67 -3.20 2.06
C ILE A 221 8.09 -3.43 3.49
N ASP A 222 8.97 -2.57 3.99
CA ASP A 222 9.46 -2.63 5.35
C ASP A 222 9.45 -1.25 6.00
N LYS A 223 9.52 -1.26 7.33
CA LYS A 223 9.57 -0.07 8.16
C LYS A 223 10.66 -0.29 9.20
N PRO A 224 11.67 0.59 9.28
CA PRO A 224 12.76 0.44 10.24
C PRO A 224 12.24 0.55 11.68
N HIS A 225 12.79 -0.29 12.57
CA HIS A 225 12.57 -0.14 14.01
C HIS A 225 13.38 1.01 14.61
N LEU A 226 14.53 1.35 14.01
CA LEU A 226 15.37 2.49 14.38
C LEU A 226 16.12 3.02 13.15
N PRO A 227 16.02 4.33 12.84
CA PRO A 227 15.03 5.26 13.37
C PRO A 227 13.60 4.85 12.95
N HIS A 228 12.61 5.10 13.80
CA HIS A 228 11.20 4.89 13.44
C HIS A 228 10.76 5.96 12.42
N SER A 229 9.94 5.57 11.44
CA SER A 229 9.49 6.46 10.35
C SER A 229 7.97 6.46 10.17
N SER A 230 7.43 7.55 9.60
CA SER A 230 6.03 7.62 9.17
C SER A 230 5.79 7.13 7.74
N TRP A 231 6.88 6.79 7.03
CA TRP A 231 6.92 6.21 5.69
C TRP A 231 7.46 4.78 5.71
N VAL A 232 7.29 4.07 4.59
CA VAL A 232 7.84 2.73 4.37
C VAL A 232 9.00 2.77 3.39
N THR A 233 9.92 1.82 3.52
CA THR A 233 10.87 1.48 2.46
C THR A 233 10.18 0.53 1.50
N TYR A 234 10.02 0.95 0.25
CA TYR A 234 9.47 0.14 -0.83
C TYR A 234 10.62 -0.30 -1.74
N ARG A 235 10.85 -1.61 -1.82
CA ARG A 235 11.99 -2.19 -2.53
C ARG A 235 11.53 -3.18 -3.58
N LEU A 236 12.17 -3.14 -4.74
CA LEU A 236 11.96 -4.07 -5.83
C LEU A 236 13.19 -4.97 -5.99
N VAL A 237 13.21 -6.06 -5.24
CA VAL A 237 14.38 -6.93 -5.10
C VAL A 237 14.39 -7.96 -6.24
N PRO A 238 15.47 -8.09 -7.03
CA PRO A 238 15.53 -9.08 -8.10
C PRO A 238 15.18 -10.49 -7.64
N VAL A 239 14.28 -11.16 -8.36
CA VAL A 239 14.02 -12.59 -8.16
C VAL A 239 15.29 -13.34 -8.56
N ARG A 240 15.88 -14.09 -7.62
CA ARG A 240 17.00 -14.98 -7.95
C ARG A 240 16.43 -16.07 -8.86
N ALA A 241 17.02 -16.25 -10.04
CA ALA A 241 16.81 -17.48 -10.78
C ALA A 241 17.20 -18.62 -9.85
N GLU A 242 16.28 -19.56 -9.59
CA GLU A 242 16.68 -20.83 -9.00
C GLU A 242 17.79 -21.37 -9.89
N ALA A 243 18.96 -21.62 -9.31
CA ALA A 243 20.02 -22.31 -10.01
C ALA A 243 19.40 -23.61 -10.49
N ALA A 244 19.19 -23.72 -11.82
CA ALA A 244 18.67 -24.90 -12.46
C ALA A 244 19.40 -26.08 -11.82
N THR A 245 18.63 -26.91 -11.12
CA THR A 245 19.16 -28.07 -10.40
C THR A 245 19.92 -28.85 -11.44
N SER A 246 21.25 -28.81 -11.33
CA SER A 246 22.18 -29.45 -12.25
C SER A 246 21.79 -30.92 -12.32
N THR A 247 21.01 -31.26 -13.35
CA THR A 247 20.71 -32.64 -13.69
C THR A 247 22.00 -33.14 -14.29
N ARG A 248 22.88 -33.65 -13.41
CA ARG A 248 24.04 -34.45 -13.80
C ARG A 248 23.52 -35.50 -14.79
N PRO A 249 24.04 -35.58 -16.02
CA PRO A 249 23.70 -36.70 -16.88
C PRO A 249 24.27 -37.94 -16.20
N ASP A 250 23.38 -38.87 -15.87
CA ASP A 250 23.73 -40.17 -15.34
C ASP A 250 24.60 -40.87 -16.38
N SER A 251 25.90 -40.91 -16.13
CA SER A 251 26.86 -41.66 -16.94
C SER A 251 26.72 -43.14 -16.59
N ALA A 252 25.64 -43.76 -17.08
CA ALA A 252 25.49 -45.19 -17.12
C ALA A 252 25.65 -45.65 -18.58
N ASP A 253 26.88 -45.62 -19.09
CA ASP A 253 27.28 -46.58 -20.11
C ASP A 253 28.82 -46.68 -20.24
N ARG A 254 29.39 -47.75 -19.69
CA ARG A 254 30.52 -48.49 -20.28
C ARG A 254 30.86 -49.73 -19.44
N ARG A 255 30.36 -50.86 -19.96
CA ARG A 255 30.97 -52.21 -20.09
C ARG A 255 31.70 -52.82 -18.89
#